data_AF-A0A2V5V566-F1
#
_entry.id   AF-A0A2V5V566-F1
#
_cell.length_a   1.000
_cell.length_b   1.000
_cell.length_c   1.000
_cell.angle_alpha   90.00
_cell.angle_beta   90.00
_cell.angle_gamma   90.00
#
_symmetry.space_group_name_H-M   'P 1'
#
loop_
_entity.id
_entity.type
_entity.pdbx_description
1 polymer ?
#
loop_
_entity_poly.entity_id
_entity_poly.type
_entity_poly.pdbx_seq_one_letter_code
_entity_poly.pdbx_strand_id
1 'polypeptide(L)'
;MIPYCVDVLRGRVPEHNERKITKPVALILLAHYVADIHQPLHVGAEYFDAQGRPADPDKDTFALGDEGGNTFTLELSDEPPRRRGMHKKNLHGFWDYDAVNALFPEVASTLRKSELQVQIEPFKKELVHEMAMQEPKNWRMPSNIDIHNYAELWADEILPVAHEAHERLQFINVRPEQEEGRVVAAGEADEKLQPDQISYRTWAANIVREELHKAGWRLADLLKNIL
;
A
#
# COMPACT_ATOMS: atom_id res chain seq x y z
N MET A 1 -7.03 11.93 -7.57
CA MET A 1 -6.38 12.02 -8.90
C MET A 1 -7.01 11.10 -9.96
N ILE A 2 -7.48 9.90 -9.60
CA ILE A 2 -8.12 8.94 -10.53
C ILE A 2 -9.26 9.57 -11.36
N PRO A 3 -10.29 10.24 -10.79
CA PRO A 3 -11.37 10.83 -11.58
C PRO A 3 -10.88 11.88 -12.58
N TYR A 4 -9.88 12.68 -12.20
CA TYR A 4 -9.29 13.69 -13.08
C TYR A 4 -8.60 13.04 -14.30
N CYS A 5 -7.87 11.95 -14.10
CA CYS A 5 -7.25 11.21 -15.20
C CYS A 5 -8.31 10.60 -16.13
N VAL A 6 -9.41 10.08 -15.56
CA VAL A 6 -10.57 9.59 -16.34
C VAL A 6 -11.16 10.71 -17.20
N ASP A 7 -11.35 11.91 -16.65
CA ASP A 7 -11.92 13.03 -17.39
C ASP A 7 -10.99 13.55 -18.51
N VAL A 8 -9.67 13.51 -18.31
CA VAL A 8 -8.70 13.80 -19.38
C VAL A 8 -8.81 12.76 -20.50
N LEU A 9 -8.87 11.47 -20.17
CA LEU A 9 -8.97 10.38 -21.15
C LEU A 9 -10.26 10.47 -21.97
N ARG A 10 -11.39 10.78 -21.32
CA ARG A 10 -12.70 11.02 -21.94
C ARG A 10 -12.81 12.35 -22.69
N GLY A 11 -11.81 13.23 -22.60
CA GLY A 11 -11.81 14.54 -23.25
C GLY A 11 -12.74 15.57 -22.60
N ARG A 12 -13.20 15.32 -21.36
CA ARG A 12 -13.96 16.29 -20.56
C ARG A 12 -13.06 17.38 -19.97
N VAL A 13 -11.81 17.02 -19.66
CA VAL A 13 -10.72 17.96 -19.35
C VAL A 13 -9.79 18.05 -20.57
N PRO A 14 -9.46 19.25 -21.07
CA PRO A 14 -8.57 19.40 -22.22
C PRO A 14 -7.12 19.02 -21.87
N GLU A 15 -6.36 18.54 -22.84
CA GLU A 15 -4.95 18.15 -22.63
C GLU A 15 -4.03 19.36 -22.33
N HIS A 16 -4.43 20.56 -22.74
CA HIS A 16 -3.87 21.83 -22.26
C HIS A 16 -4.58 22.25 -20.96
N ASN A 17 -4.35 21.50 -19.88
CA ASN A 17 -4.79 21.88 -18.54
C ASN A 17 -3.63 22.42 -17.70
N GLU A 18 -3.94 23.13 -16.62
CA GLU A 18 -2.96 23.72 -15.71
C GLU A 18 -2.01 22.69 -15.08
N ARG A 19 -2.49 21.45 -14.90
CA ARG A 19 -1.71 20.33 -14.36
C ARG A 19 -0.77 19.69 -15.39
N LYS A 20 -0.85 20.12 -16.67
CA LYS A 20 -0.06 19.58 -17.80
C LYS A 20 -0.23 18.07 -18.00
N ILE A 21 -1.40 17.53 -17.64
CA ILE A 21 -1.72 16.12 -17.79
C ILE A 21 -2.34 15.90 -19.17
N THR A 22 -1.57 15.33 -20.10
CA THR A 22 -2.04 14.87 -21.42
C THR A 22 -2.68 13.49 -21.31
N LYS A 23 -3.32 12.98 -22.36
CA LYS A 23 -3.90 11.62 -22.34
C LYS A 23 -2.86 10.52 -22.06
N PRO A 24 -1.65 10.51 -22.66
CA PRO A 24 -0.61 9.55 -22.29
C PRO A 24 -0.20 9.63 -20.82
N VAL A 25 -0.05 10.85 -20.28
CA VAL A 25 0.28 11.04 -18.86
C VAL A 25 -0.86 10.57 -17.97
N ALA A 26 -2.12 10.88 -18.33
CA ALA A 26 -3.29 10.42 -17.61
C ALA A 26 -3.37 8.89 -17.56
N LEU A 27 -3.03 8.19 -18.65
CA LEU A 27 -3.00 6.73 -18.68
C LEU A 27 -1.96 6.14 -17.71
N ILE A 28 -0.75 6.70 -17.70
CA ILE A 28 0.33 6.26 -16.80
C ILE A 28 -0.05 6.54 -15.34
N LEU A 29 -0.53 7.74 -15.04
CA LEU A 29 -0.98 8.11 -13.70
C LEU A 29 -2.17 7.26 -13.25
N LEU A 30 -3.09 6.92 -14.14
CA LEU A 30 -4.21 6.06 -13.82
C LEU A 30 -3.75 4.65 -13.42
N ALA A 31 -2.83 4.06 -14.19
CA ALA A 31 -2.26 2.76 -13.84
C ALA A 31 -1.54 2.78 -12.48
N HIS A 32 -0.78 3.85 -12.21
CA HIS A 32 -0.08 4.03 -10.95
C HIS A 32 -1.05 4.19 -9.76
N TYR A 33 -1.98 5.14 -9.82
CA TYR A 33 -2.89 5.40 -8.70
C TYR A 33 -3.88 4.26 -8.45
N VAL A 34 -4.26 3.50 -9.47
CA VAL A 34 -5.06 2.28 -9.26
C VAL A 34 -4.26 1.22 -8.52
N ALA A 35 -2.95 1.10 -8.73
CA ALA A 35 -2.12 0.21 -7.92
C ALA A 35 -1.97 0.74 -6.48
N ASP A 36 -1.64 2.03 -6.32
CA ASP A 36 -1.39 2.64 -5.01
C ASP A 36 -2.63 2.56 -4.09
N ILE A 37 -3.83 2.81 -4.61
CA ILE A 37 -5.05 2.76 -3.79
C ILE A 37 -5.38 1.35 -3.27
N HIS A 38 -4.74 0.30 -3.82
CA HIS A 38 -4.84 -1.07 -3.34
C HIS A 38 -3.73 -1.44 -2.34
N GLN A 39 -2.79 -0.53 -2.05
CA GLN A 39 -1.81 -0.67 -0.99
C GLN A 39 -2.42 -0.06 0.29
N PRO A 40 -2.67 -0.85 1.36
CA PRO A 40 -3.40 -0.38 2.54
C PRO A 40 -2.88 0.92 3.17
N LEU A 41 -1.57 1.09 3.26
CA LEU A 41 -0.92 2.24 3.88
C LEU A 41 -0.80 3.47 2.97
N HIS A 42 -1.23 3.39 1.71
CA HIS A 42 -1.49 4.59 0.89
C HIS A 42 -2.87 5.20 1.20
N VAL A 43 -3.73 4.47 1.91
CA VAL A 43 -5.11 4.90 2.23
C VAL A 43 -5.31 5.12 3.73
N GLY A 44 -4.80 4.23 4.58
CA GLY A 44 -4.95 4.33 6.04
C GLY A 44 -3.67 4.77 6.75
N ALA A 45 -3.85 5.51 7.84
CA ALA A 45 -2.81 5.93 8.77
C ALA A 45 -3.30 5.73 10.22
N GLU A 46 -2.40 5.41 11.13
CA GLU A 46 -2.69 5.43 12.57
C GLU A 46 -2.35 6.80 13.16
N TYR A 47 -3.18 7.26 14.09
CA TYR A 47 -3.00 8.54 14.76
C TYR A 47 -2.69 8.31 16.22
N PHE A 48 -1.76 9.11 16.76
CA PHE A 48 -1.29 8.95 18.13
C PHE A 48 -1.48 10.22 18.94
N ASP A 49 -1.94 10.06 20.18
CA ASP A 49 -1.99 11.15 21.16
C ASP A 49 -0.59 11.57 21.63
N ALA A 50 -0.52 12.63 22.44
CA ALA A 50 0.74 13.12 23.00
C ALA A 50 1.44 12.13 23.96
N GLN A 51 0.79 11.02 24.33
CA GLN A 51 1.36 9.93 25.12
C GLN A 51 1.77 8.72 24.26
N GLY A 52 1.59 8.80 22.94
CA GLY A 52 1.95 7.74 22.02
C GLY A 52 0.93 6.61 21.92
N ARG A 53 -0.33 6.85 22.30
CA ARG A 53 -1.41 5.86 22.22
C ARG A 53 -2.28 6.12 21.00
N PRO A 54 -2.85 5.07 20.37
CA PRO A 54 -3.84 5.24 19.31
C PRO A 54 -4.94 6.22 19.70
N ALA A 55 -5.26 7.15 18.80
CA ALA A 55 -6.16 8.25 19.03
C ALA A 55 -7.04 8.51 17.80
N ASP A 56 -8.28 8.88 18.05
CA ASP A 56 -9.22 9.28 17.00
C ASP A 56 -9.01 10.77 16.68
N PRO A 57 -8.50 11.14 15.48
CA PRO A 57 -8.20 12.53 15.15
C PRO A 57 -9.46 13.41 15.05
N ASP A 58 -10.66 12.83 14.90
CA ASP A 58 -11.91 13.59 14.96
C ASP A 58 -12.26 14.00 16.40
N LYS A 59 -11.68 13.34 17.41
CA LYS A 59 -11.88 13.60 18.84
C LYS A 59 -10.70 14.29 19.51
N ASP A 60 -9.48 14.01 19.05
CA ASP A 60 -8.25 14.63 19.51
C ASP A 60 -7.57 15.38 18.37
N THR A 61 -7.79 16.69 18.31
CA THR A 61 -7.22 17.56 17.28
C THR A 61 -5.70 17.71 17.37
N PHE A 62 -5.06 17.21 18.44
CA PHE A 62 -3.61 17.19 18.60
C PHE A 62 -2.99 15.84 18.22
N ALA A 63 -3.81 14.85 17.84
CA ALA A 63 -3.31 13.57 17.40
C ALA A 63 -2.44 13.73 16.15
N LEU A 64 -1.30 13.04 16.13
CA LEU A 64 -0.34 13.07 15.04
C LEU A 64 -0.41 11.77 14.26
N GLY A 65 -0.52 11.86 12.94
CA GLY A 65 -0.50 10.71 12.05
C GLY A 65 0.90 10.13 11.88
N ASP A 66 0.95 8.85 11.55
CA ASP A 66 2.18 8.10 11.26
C ASP A 66 2.65 8.20 9.80
N GLU A 67 1.95 8.99 8.99
CA GLU A 67 2.21 9.16 7.55
C GLU A 67 2.14 7.84 6.76
N GLY A 68 1.14 7.00 7.09
CA GLY A 68 0.97 5.69 6.46
C GLY A 68 2.14 4.76 6.79
N GLY A 69 2.66 4.84 8.01
CA GLY A 69 3.78 4.04 8.48
C GLY A 69 5.17 4.46 7.99
N ASN A 70 5.33 5.61 7.32
CA ASN A 70 6.65 6.04 6.82
C ASN A 70 7.64 6.38 7.93
N THR A 71 7.12 6.80 9.08
CA THR A 71 7.84 7.33 10.23
C THR A 71 8.11 6.27 11.31
N PHE A 72 7.58 5.06 11.12
CA PHE A 72 7.70 3.97 12.07
C PHE A 72 8.65 2.91 11.57
N THR A 73 9.62 2.56 12.41
CA THR A 73 10.54 1.47 12.10
C THR A 73 9.92 0.13 12.47
N LEU A 74 9.84 -0.81 11.53
CA LEU A 74 9.15 -2.11 11.72
C LEU A 74 10.10 -3.22 12.19
N GLU A 75 9.77 -3.94 13.26
CA GLU A 75 10.46 -5.16 13.70
C GLU A 75 9.56 -6.39 13.60
N LEU A 76 10.00 -7.38 12.84
CA LEU A 76 9.27 -8.63 12.62
C LEU A 76 9.92 -9.78 13.39
N SER A 77 9.08 -10.68 13.89
CA SER A 77 9.49 -11.84 14.68
C SER A 77 10.29 -12.88 13.89
N ASP A 78 10.15 -12.88 12.57
CA ASP A 78 10.87 -13.75 11.64
C ASP A 78 12.24 -13.19 11.19
N GLU A 79 12.57 -11.97 11.59
CA GLU A 79 13.85 -11.33 11.29
C GLU A 79 14.84 -11.44 12.47
N PRO A 80 16.15 -11.54 12.21
CA PRO A 80 17.14 -11.54 13.29
C PRO A 80 17.10 -10.21 14.05
N PRO A 81 17.34 -10.21 15.38
CA PRO A 81 17.36 -9.00 16.18
C PRO A 81 18.30 -7.94 15.60
N ARG A 82 17.88 -6.69 15.67
CA ARG A 82 18.63 -5.59 15.07
C ARG A 82 20.05 -5.50 15.61
N ARG A 83 21.01 -5.32 14.68
CA ARG A 83 22.41 -5.02 14.98
C ARG A 83 22.77 -3.62 14.51
N ARG A 84 23.74 -3.01 15.20
CA ARG A 84 24.27 -1.68 14.88
C ARG A 84 24.78 -1.65 13.44
N GLY A 85 24.26 -0.73 12.63
CA GLY A 85 24.64 -0.54 11.22
C GLY A 85 23.69 -1.17 10.19
N MET A 86 22.62 -1.85 10.61
CA MET A 86 21.57 -2.28 9.68
C MET A 86 20.63 -1.12 9.32
N HIS A 87 20.22 -1.05 8.06
CA HIS A 87 19.26 -0.04 7.60
C HIS A 87 17.91 -0.25 8.28
N LYS A 88 17.31 0.84 8.76
CA LYS A 88 15.98 0.84 9.37
C LYS A 88 14.95 0.69 8.26
N LYS A 89 14.17 -0.38 8.31
CA LYS A 89 13.03 -0.61 7.42
C LYS A 89 11.80 -0.01 8.07
N ASN A 90 11.17 0.95 7.39
CA ASN A 90 9.93 1.52 7.89
C ASN A 90 8.73 0.64 7.50
N LEU A 91 7.61 0.84 8.19
CA LEU A 91 6.39 0.07 7.99
C LEU A 91 5.84 0.27 6.57
N HIS A 92 5.82 1.49 6.05
CA HIS A 92 5.38 1.77 4.68
C HIS A 92 6.20 1.01 3.62
N GLY A 93 7.53 1.10 3.72
CA GLY A 93 8.47 0.45 2.81
C GLY A 93 8.41 -1.07 2.87
N PHE A 94 8.06 -1.65 4.02
CA PHE A 94 7.76 -3.07 4.11
C PHE A 94 6.58 -3.45 3.19
N TRP A 95 5.49 -2.69 3.20
CA TRP A 95 4.32 -2.97 2.36
C TRP A 95 4.61 -2.74 0.88
N ASP A 96 5.31 -1.66 0.54
CA ASP A 96 5.66 -1.34 -0.84
C ASP A 96 6.63 -2.35 -1.48
N TYR A 97 7.49 -3.00 -0.69
CA TYR A 97 8.58 -3.81 -1.22
C TYR A 97 8.65 -5.22 -0.63
N ASP A 98 8.82 -5.35 0.68
CA ASP A 98 9.11 -6.64 1.31
C ASP A 98 7.92 -7.59 1.30
N ALA A 99 6.70 -7.10 1.52
CA ALA A 99 5.48 -7.89 1.44
C ALA A 99 5.24 -8.41 0.00
N VAL A 100 5.54 -7.60 -1.01
CA VAL A 100 5.51 -8.02 -2.42
C VAL A 100 6.55 -9.09 -2.71
N ASN A 101 7.78 -8.91 -2.23
CA ASN A 101 8.85 -9.88 -2.46
C ASN A 101 8.62 -11.21 -1.72
N ALA A 102 7.87 -11.19 -0.61
CA ALA A 102 7.47 -12.38 0.12
C ALA A 102 6.51 -13.30 -0.66
N LEU A 103 5.98 -12.86 -1.81
CA LEU A 103 5.26 -13.71 -2.76
C LEU A 103 6.17 -14.70 -3.51
N PHE A 104 7.48 -14.44 -3.53
CA PHE A 104 8.44 -15.24 -4.27
C PHE A 104 9.27 -16.11 -3.32
N PRO A 105 9.82 -17.24 -3.80
CA PRO A 105 10.67 -18.09 -2.98
C PRO A 105 11.82 -17.30 -2.36
N GLU A 106 12.16 -17.62 -1.11
CA GLU A 106 13.31 -17.00 -0.44
C GLU A 106 14.58 -17.27 -1.25
N VAL A 107 15.15 -16.19 -1.76
CA VAL A 107 16.42 -16.23 -2.46
C VAL A 107 17.53 -15.85 -1.48
N ALA A 108 18.69 -16.50 -1.58
CA ALA A 108 19.82 -16.26 -0.69
C ALA A 108 20.11 -14.76 -0.50
N SER A 109 20.07 -14.31 0.76
CA SER A 109 20.24 -12.91 1.19
C SER A 109 21.61 -12.30 0.85
N THR A 110 22.55 -13.10 0.35
CA THR A 110 23.89 -12.68 -0.04
C THR A 110 23.97 -12.14 -1.47
N LEU A 111 22.91 -12.27 -2.27
CA LEU A 111 22.90 -11.81 -3.65
C LEU A 111 22.71 -10.29 -3.76
N ARG A 112 23.31 -9.69 -4.79
CA ARG A 112 23.03 -8.28 -5.12
C ARG A 112 21.61 -8.14 -5.64
N LYS A 113 20.99 -6.96 -5.45
CA LYS A 113 19.62 -6.66 -5.89
C LYS A 113 19.34 -7.05 -7.34
N SER A 114 20.27 -6.80 -8.26
CA SER A 114 20.13 -7.16 -9.67
C SER A 114 20.13 -8.67 -9.92
N GLU A 115 20.92 -9.44 -9.16
CA GLU A 115 21.00 -10.90 -9.27
C GLU A 115 19.74 -11.53 -8.69
N LEU A 116 19.26 -10.97 -7.57
CA LEU A 116 18.00 -11.33 -6.94
C LEU A 116 16.83 -11.10 -7.92
N GLN A 117 16.82 -9.95 -8.61
CA GLN A 117 15.80 -9.62 -9.60
C GLN A 117 15.78 -10.62 -10.77
N VAL A 118 16.94 -11.05 -11.25
CA VAL A 118 17.03 -12.08 -12.31
C VAL A 118 16.46 -13.42 -11.85
N GLN A 119 16.64 -13.79 -10.58
CA GLN A 119 16.14 -15.05 -10.04
C GLN A 119 14.63 -15.05 -9.78
N ILE A 120 14.05 -13.91 -9.36
CA ILE A 120 12.60 -13.80 -9.15
C ILE A 120 11.82 -13.61 -10.45
N GLU A 121 12.46 -13.15 -11.53
CA GLU A 121 11.78 -12.79 -12.79
C GLU A 121 10.92 -13.93 -13.39
N PRO A 122 11.35 -15.21 -13.41
CA PRO A 122 10.50 -16.30 -13.86
C PRO A 122 9.23 -16.46 -13.01
N PHE A 123 9.37 -16.42 -11.68
CA PHE A 123 8.25 -16.54 -10.75
C PHE A 123 7.30 -15.34 -10.85
N LYS A 124 7.84 -14.14 -11.05
CA LYS A 124 7.05 -12.94 -11.32
C LYS A 124 6.22 -13.09 -12.59
N LYS A 125 6.80 -13.60 -13.68
CA LYS A 125 6.06 -13.84 -14.93
C LYS A 125 4.97 -14.88 -14.76
N GLU A 126 5.25 -15.95 -14.04
CA GLU A 126 4.27 -16.99 -13.71
C GLU A 126 3.11 -16.43 -12.89
N LEU A 127 3.41 -15.68 -11.83
CA LEU A 127 2.41 -15.05 -10.98
C LEU A 127 1.51 -14.08 -11.76
N VAL A 128 2.11 -13.20 -12.58
CA VAL A 128 1.36 -12.27 -13.43
C VAL A 128 0.49 -13.02 -14.43
N HIS A 129 0.99 -14.10 -15.01
CA HIS A 129 0.22 -14.93 -15.92
C HIS A 129 -0.98 -15.59 -15.22
N GLU A 130 -0.78 -16.15 -14.03
CA GLU A 130 -1.84 -16.75 -13.21
C GLU A 130 -2.94 -15.72 -12.88
N MET A 131 -2.53 -14.55 -12.36
CA MET A 131 -3.45 -13.46 -12.01
C MET A 131 -4.23 -12.95 -13.23
N ALA A 132 -3.61 -12.90 -14.41
CA ALA A 132 -4.29 -12.47 -15.63
C ALA A 132 -5.29 -13.50 -16.18
N MET A 133 -5.08 -14.80 -15.89
CA MET A 133 -5.90 -15.89 -16.41
C MET A 133 -7.13 -16.21 -15.54
N GLN A 134 -7.18 -15.71 -14.30
CA GLN A 134 -8.25 -15.99 -13.35
C GLN A 134 -8.83 -14.70 -12.79
N GLU A 135 -10.14 -14.62 -12.69
CA GLU A 135 -10.78 -13.48 -12.03
C GLU A 135 -10.54 -13.53 -10.52
N PRO A 136 -10.17 -12.40 -9.87
CA PRO A 136 -10.11 -12.32 -8.42
C PRO A 136 -11.50 -12.49 -7.81
N LYS A 137 -11.58 -12.66 -6.50
CA LYS A 137 -12.87 -12.55 -5.80
C LYS A 137 -13.22 -11.08 -5.59
N ASN A 138 -14.51 -10.74 -5.67
CA ASN A 138 -15.06 -9.42 -5.31
C ASN A 138 -14.40 -8.20 -6.00
N TRP A 139 -13.77 -8.37 -7.16
CA TRP A 139 -13.05 -7.28 -7.83
C TRP A 139 -13.98 -6.30 -8.57
N ARG A 140 -15.13 -6.78 -9.05
CA ARG A 140 -16.04 -6.00 -9.90
C ARG A 140 -16.75 -4.92 -9.11
N MET A 141 -16.80 -3.72 -9.68
CA MET A 141 -17.62 -2.65 -9.13
C MET A 141 -19.10 -2.87 -9.43
N PRO A 142 -20.01 -2.52 -8.51
CA PRO A 142 -21.45 -2.58 -8.78
C PRO A 142 -21.80 -1.69 -9.97
N SER A 143 -22.63 -2.21 -10.88
CA SER A 143 -22.97 -1.53 -12.14
C SER A 143 -23.77 -0.23 -11.98
N ASN A 144 -24.31 0.03 -10.79
CA ASN A 144 -25.05 1.25 -10.44
C ASN A 144 -24.15 2.37 -9.89
N ILE A 145 -22.85 2.15 -9.79
CA ILE A 145 -21.89 3.15 -9.30
C ILE A 145 -21.29 3.91 -10.49
N ASP A 146 -21.27 5.23 -10.39
CA ASP A 146 -20.55 6.08 -11.35
C ASP A 146 -19.03 5.87 -11.21
N ILE A 147 -18.34 5.79 -12.34
CA ILE A 147 -16.90 5.56 -12.42
C ILE A 147 -16.07 6.59 -11.62
N HIS A 148 -16.59 7.80 -11.40
CA HIS A 148 -15.93 8.83 -10.59
C HIS A 148 -15.89 8.49 -9.10
N ASN A 149 -16.76 7.59 -8.65
CA ASN A 149 -16.85 7.12 -7.27
C ASN A 149 -16.10 5.79 -7.05
N TYR A 150 -15.49 5.22 -8.08
CA TYR A 150 -14.73 3.95 -7.93
C TYR A 150 -13.58 4.09 -6.94
N ALA A 151 -12.85 5.23 -6.99
CA ALA A 151 -11.71 5.45 -6.11
C ALA A 151 -12.11 5.49 -4.62
N GLU A 152 -13.23 6.13 -4.29
CA GLU A 152 -13.75 6.17 -2.92
C GLU A 152 -14.12 4.78 -2.43
N LEU A 153 -14.81 3.97 -3.24
CA LEU A 153 -15.16 2.60 -2.85
C LEU A 153 -13.94 1.68 -2.70
N TRP A 154 -12.91 1.83 -3.53
CA TRP A 154 -11.67 1.07 -3.35
C TRP A 154 -10.93 1.48 -2.08
N ALA A 155 -10.93 2.77 -1.74
CA ALA A 155 -10.39 3.25 -0.48
C ALA A 155 -11.16 2.68 0.72
N ASP A 156 -12.49 2.71 0.69
CA ASP A 156 -13.35 2.13 1.73
C ASP A 156 -13.10 0.62 1.90
N GLU A 157 -12.88 -0.10 0.80
CA GLU A 157 -12.62 -1.54 0.82
C GLU A 157 -11.27 -1.89 1.49
N ILE A 158 -10.23 -1.09 1.27
CA ILE A 158 -8.88 -1.37 1.79
C ILE A 158 -8.67 -0.84 3.21
N LEU A 159 -9.45 0.15 3.67
CA LEU A 159 -9.31 0.76 4.99
C LEU A 159 -9.33 -0.27 6.16
N PRO A 160 -10.21 -1.28 6.19
CA PRO A 160 -10.16 -2.33 7.21
C PRO A 160 -8.85 -3.11 7.22
N VAL A 161 -8.24 -3.32 6.05
CA VAL A 161 -6.92 -3.99 5.94
C VAL A 161 -5.82 -3.07 6.46
N ALA A 162 -5.89 -1.78 6.19
CA ALA A 162 -4.97 -0.79 6.75
C ALA A 162 -5.08 -0.76 8.28
N HIS A 163 -6.29 -0.81 8.82
CA HIS A 163 -6.51 -0.92 10.26
C HIS A 163 -5.90 -2.20 10.84
N GLU A 164 -6.14 -3.37 10.22
CA GLU A 164 -5.52 -4.63 10.65
C GLU A 164 -3.99 -4.59 10.57
N ALA A 165 -3.43 -3.90 9.57
CA ALA A 165 -1.98 -3.70 9.41
C ALA A 165 -1.35 -2.99 10.62
N HIS A 166 -2.06 -2.07 11.26
CA HIS A 166 -1.61 -1.39 12.47
C HIS A 166 -1.95 -2.21 13.73
N GLU A 167 -3.14 -2.81 13.81
CA GLU A 167 -3.59 -3.64 14.95
C GLU A 167 -2.67 -4.84 15.19
N ARG A 168 -2.09 -5.43 14.14
CA ARG A 168 -1.12 -6.53 14.26
C ARG A 168 0.24 -6.11 14.85
N LEU A 169 0.46 -4.81 15.06
CA LEU A 169 1.71 -4.24 15.58
C LEU A 169 1.52 -3.58 16.93
N GLN A 170 2.56 -3.61 17.75
CA GLN A 170 2.67 -2.83 18.97
C GLN A 170 3.56 -1.62 18.71
N PHE A 171 3.00 -0.44 18.87
CA PHE A 171 3.74 0.81 18.74
C PHE A 171 4.41 1.17 20.06
N ILE A 172 5.72 1.39 20.02
CA ILE A 172 6.54 1.74 21.18
C ILE A 172 7.41 2.94 20.86
N ASN A 173 7.85 3.64 21.91
CA ASN A 173 8.71 4.82 21.79
C ASN A 173 8.13 5.93 20.88
N VAL A 174 6.80 5.99 20.79
CA VAL A 174 6.08 6.95 19.96
C VAL A 174 6.32 8.37 20.47
N ARG A 175 6.70 9.26 19.57
CA ARG A 175 6.99 10.66 19.87
C ARG A 175 6.71 11.56 18.67
N PRO A 176 6.45 12.85 18.90
CA PRO A 176 6.44 13.84 17.83
C PRO A 176 7.83 13.96 17.18
N GLU A 177 7.89 13.95 15.86
CA GLU A 177 9.09 14.18 15.06
C GLU A 177 8.83 15.25 13.99
N GLN A 178 9.84 16.06 13.69
CA GLN A 178 9.74 17.09 12.65
C GLN A 178 10.18 16.48 11.31
N GLU A 179 9.25 16.39 10.36
CA GLU A 179 9.50 15.85 9.03
C GLU A 179 9.00 16.85 7.98
N GLU A 180 9.84 17.22 7.02
CA GLU A 180 9.49 18.12 5.89
C GLU A 180 8.67 19.38 6.26
N GLY A 181 8.94 19.96 7.44
CA GLY A 181 8.25 21.17 7.91
C GLY A 181 6.90 20.96 8.60
N ARG A 182 6.49 19.70 8.80
CA ARG A 182 5.34 19.30 9.64
C ARG A 182 5.79 18.45 10.83
N VAL A 183 4.91 18.30 11.82
CA VAL A 183 5.12 17.43 12.98
C VAL A 183 4.27 16.18 12.79
N VAL A 184 4.89 15.02 12.95
CA VAL A 184 4.30 13.69 12.72
C VAL A 184 4.55 12.79 13.92
N ALA A 185 3.78 11.71 14.07
CA ALA A 185 4.13 10.67 15.03
C ALA A 185 5.23 9.80 14.44
N ALA A 186 6.24 9.45 15.23
CA ALA A 186 7.32 8.55 14.82
C ALA A 186 7.70 7.62 15.97
N GLY A 187 8.23 6.45 15.64
CA GLY A 187 8.60 5.46 16.66
C GLY A 187 9.01 4.10 16.09
N GLU A 188 8.73 3.08 16.88
CA GLU A 188 9.01 1.68 16.55
C GLU A 188 7.68 0.90 16.56
N ALA A 189 7.56 -0.06 15.66
CA ALA A 189 6.40 -0.92 15.52
C ALA A 189 6.86 -2.38 15.53
N ASP A 190 6.52 -3.10 16.60
CA ASP A 190 6.93 -4.48 16.82
C ASP A 190 5.77 -5.42 16.50
N GLU A 191 6.05 -6.52 15.80
CA GLU A 191 5.05 -7.54 15.55
C GLU A 191 4.47 -8.12 16.85
N LYS A 192 3.14 -8.07 17.01
CA LYS A 192 2.44 -8.79 18.08
C LYS A 192 2.28 -10.25 17.70
N LEU A 193 2.37 -11.14 18.69
CA LEU A 193 1.96 -12.54 18.53
C LEU A 193 0.45 -12.60 18.23
N GLN A 194 0.11 -13.14 17.05
CA GLN A 194 -1.28 -13.23 16.60
C GLN A 194 -1.94 -14.52 17.07
N PRO A 195 -3.25 -14.50 17.42
CA PRO A 195 -3.98 -15.71 17.81
C PRO A 195 -4.01 -16.81 16.74
N ASP A 196 -3.97 -16.42 15.47
CA ASP A 196 -3.91 -17.31 14.30
C ASP A 196 -2.51 -17.90 14.07
N GLN A 197 -1.49 -17.43 14.81
CA GLN A 197 -0.06 -17.78 14.66
C GLN A 197 0.50 -17.50 13.26
N ILE A 198 -0.18 -16.66 12.47
CA ILE A 198 0.31 -16.22 11.16
C ILE A 198 1.22 -15.02 11.38
N SER A 199 2.45 -15.10 10.90
CA SER A 199 3.37 -13.96 10.98
C SER A 199 2.87 -12.78 10.15
N TYR A 200 3.26 -11.57 10.55
CA TYR A 200 2.93 -10.34 9.85
C TYR A 200 3.33 -10.41 8.39
N ARG A 201 4.51 -10.97 8.09
CA ARG A 201 4.98 -11.14 6.71
C ARG A 201 4.09 -12.04 5.89
N THR A 202 3.76 -13.23 6.42
CA THR A 202 2.90 -14.18 5.71
C THR A 202 1.51 -13.61 5.49
N TRP A 203 0.93 -12.97 6.51
CA TRP A 203 -0.36 -12.31 6.39
C TRP A 203 -0.34 -11.18 5.36
N ALA A 204 0.62 -10.25 5.45
CA ALA A 204 0.73 -9.14 4.52
C ALA A 204 1.00 -9.61 3.08
N ALA A 205 1.81 -10.65 2.88
CA ALA A 205 2.03 -11.24 1.56
C ALA A 205 0.72 -11.78 0.95
N ASN A 206 -0.12 -12.45 1.75
CA ASN A 206 -1.42 -12.93 1.27
C ASN A 206 -2.34 -11.76 0.86
N ILE A 207 -2.40 -10.70 1.67
CA ILE A 207 -3.14 -9.48 1.34
C ILE A 207 -2.61 -8.88 0.03
N VAL A 208 -1.30 -8.69 -0.09
CA VAL A 208 -0.68 -8.13 -1.31
C VAL A 208 -1.00 -8.99 -2.54
N ARG A 209 -1.03 -10.32 -2.41
CA ARG A 209 -1.45 -11.21 -3.51
C ARG A 209 -2.87 -10.88 -3.97
N GLU A 210 -3.81 -10.77 -3.03
CA GLU A 210 -5.22 -10.50 -3.33
C GLU A 210 -5.41 -9.11 -3.96
N GLU A 211 -4.76 -8.10 -3.39
CA GLU A 211 -4.95 -6.72 -3.79
C GLU A 211 -4.26 -6.38 -5.11
N LEU A 212 -3.07 -6.94 -5.39
CA LEU A 212 -2.45 -6.85 -6.72
C LEU A 212 -3.32 -7.50 -7.79
N HIS A 213 -3.96 -8.63 -7.45
CA HIS A 213 -4.86 -9.33 -8.36
C HIS A 213 -6.09 -8.48 -8.68
N LYS A 214 -6.74 -7.90 -7.66
CA LYS A 214 -7.86 -6.96 -7.85
C LYS A 214 -7.45 -5.73 -8.65
N ALA A 215 -6.32 -5.10 -8.33
CA ALA A 215 -5.87 -3.87 -8.97
C ALA A 215 -5.70 -4.02 -10.48
N GLY A 216 -5.08 -5.12 -10.93
CA GLY A 216 -4.90 -5.40 -12.36
C GLY A 216 -6.23 -5.53 -13.12
N TRP A 217 -7.19 -6.26 -12.56
CA TRP A 217 -8.51 -6.45 -13.17
C TRP A 217 -9.37 -5.18 -13.13
N ARG A 218 -9.32 -4.43 -12.02
CA ARG A 218 -9.99 -3.15 -11.87
C ARG A 218 -9.45 -2.10 -12.84
N LEU A 219 -8.13 -2.05 -13.05
CA LEU A 219 -7.53 -1.19 -14.07
C LEU A 219 -8.02 -1.57 -15.47
N ALA A 220 -8.02 -2.86 -15.81
CA ALA A 220 -8.48 -3.33 -17.12
C ALA A 220 -9.95 -2.98 -17.39
N ASP A 221 -10.84 -3.21 -16.41
CA ASP A 221 -12.25 -2.84 -16.51
C ASP A 221 -12.46 -1.33 -16.57
N LEU A 222 -11.73 -0.56 -15.75
CA LEU A 222 -11.77 0.90 -15.79
C LEU A 222 -11.39 1.42 -17.19
N LEU A 223 -10.30 0.92 -17.77
CA LEU A 223 -9.85 1.29 -19.11
C LEU A 223 -10.89 0.93 -20.18
N LYS A 224 -11.50 -0.25 -20.09
CA LYS A 224 -12.58 -0.69 -21.00
C LYS A 224 -13.81 0.22 -20.94
N ASN A 225 -14.09 0.83 -19.79
CA ASN A 225 -15.24 1.71 -19.60
C ASN A 225 -14.97 3.19 -19.96
N ILE A 226 -13.73 3.57 -20.29
CA ILE A 226 -13.36 4.97 -20.58
C ILE A 226 -12.72 5.20 -21.94
N LEU A 227 -12.17 4.15 -22.58
CA LEU A 227 -11.59 4.17 -23.92
C LEU A 227 -12.56 3.56 -24.94
#